data_AF-A0A7Y2IFB9-F1
#
_entry.id   AF-A0A7Y2IFB9-F1
#
_cell.length_a   1.000
_cell.length_b   1.000
_cell.length_c   1.000
_cell.angle_alpha   90.00
_cell.angle_beta   90.00
_cell.angle_gamma   90.00
#
_symmetry.space_group_name_H-M   'P 1'
#
loop_
_entity.id
_entity.type
_entity.pdbx_description
1 polymer ?
#
loop_
_entity_poly.entity_id
_entity_poly.type
_entity_poly.pdbx_seq_one_letter_code
_entity_poly.pdbx_strand_id
1 'polypeptide(L)'
;RLMFRLMSVSPMVQSAEKGSYPEVMCATEPELDLRALYGPTGWNEWVGPVGKGTLEPFAYEKPVMERLWELSEKETGYTWKL
;
A
#
# COMPACT_ATOMS: atom_id res chain seq x y z
N ARG A 1 -18.76 -10.90 -9.85
CA ARG A 1 -17.97 -12.03 -10.41
C ARG A 1 -17.63 -11.83 -11.89
N LEU A 2 -18.61 -11.60 -12.78
CA LEU A 2 -18.35 -11.38 -14.21
C LEU A 2 -17.48 -10.14 -14.49
N MET A 3 -17.76 -9.02 -13.82
CA MET A 3 -16.99 -7.78 -13.96
C MET A 3 -15.51 -7.94 -13.56
N PHE A 4 -15.22 -8.59 -12.43
CA PHE A 4 -13.85 -8.90 -12.01
C PHE A 4 -13.13 -9.79 -13.02
N ARG A 5 -13.82 -10.80 -13.56
CA ARG A 5 -13.25 -11.68 -14.60
C ARG A 5 -12.91 -10.90 -15.88
N LEU A 6 -13.77 -9.98 -16.30
CA LEU A 6 -13.53 -9.10 -17.45
C LEU A 6 -12.35 -8.15 -17.19
N MET A 7 -12.23 -7.60 -15.97
CA MET A 7 -11.07 -6.79 -15.59
C MET A 7 -9.79 -7.61 -15.57
N SER A 8 -9.79 -8.84 -15.03
CA SER A 8 -8.60 -9.69 -14.93
C SER A 8 -8.01 -10.17 -16.26
N VAL A 9 -8.80 -10.17 -17.34
CA VAL A 9 -8.32 -10.46 -18.70
C VAL A 9 -7.91 -9.20 -19.47
N SER A 10 -8.12 -8.02 -18.89
CA SER A 10 -7.72 -6.72 -19.44
C SER A 10 -6.42 -6.23 -18.78
N PRO A 11 -5.69 -5.30 -19.42
CA PRO A 11 -4.46 -4.72 -18.83
C PRO A 11 -4.75 -3.68 -17.73
N MET A 12 -5.97 -3.61 -17.19
CA MET A 12 -6.34 -2.66 -16.13
C MET A 12 -5.97 -3.14 -14.72
N VAL A 13 -5.64 -4.42 -14.56
CA VAL A 13 -5.22 -5.03 -13.29
C VAL A 13 -4.02 -5.96 -13.52
N GLN A 14 -3.35 -6.38 -12.44
CA GLN A 14 -2.17 -7.25 -12.51
C GLN A 14 -2.45 -8.65 -11.96
N SER A 15 -1.62 -9.63 -12.33
CA SER A 15 -1.65 -10.95 -11.71
C SER A 15 -1.29 -10.86 -10.22
N ALA A 16 -1.71 -11.84 -9.42
CA ALA A 16 -1.36 -11.91 -8.00
C ALA A 16 0.16 -11.93 -7.78
N GLU A 17 0.91 -12.64 -8.63
CA GLU A 17 2.37 -12.67 -8.61
C GLU A 17 2.98 -11.26 -8.75
N LYS A 18 2.59 -10.52 -9.80
CA LYS A 18 3.07 -9.14 -10.00
C LYS A 18 2.61 -8.19 -8.90
N GLY A 19 1.38 -8.35 -8.42
CA GLY A 19 0.84 -7.56 -7.31
C GLY A 19 1.56 -7.79 -5.99
N SER A 20 2.12 -8.99 -5.77
CA SER A 20 2.88 -9.32 -4.56
C SER A 20 4.34 -8.84 -4.57
N TYR A 21 4.88 -8.53 -5.75
CA TYR A 21 6.27 -8.07 -5.88
C TYR A 21 6.62 -6.85 -4.99
N PRO A 22 5.84 -5.75 -4.95
CA PRO A 22 6.18 -4.61 -4.10
C PRO A 22 6.22 -4.96 -2.60
N GLU A 23 5.44 -5.94 -2.14
CA GLU A 23 5.46 -6.40 -0.75
C GLU A 23 6.77 -7.12 -0.43
N VAL A 24 7.20 -8.06 -1.30
CA VAL A 24 8.47 -8.79 -1.16
C VAL A 24 9.66 -7.82 -1.24
N MET A 25 9.61 -6.88 -2.17
CA MET A 25 10.60 -5.82 -2.34
C MET A 25 10.73 -5.00 -1.04
N CYS A 26 9.63 -4.44 -0.52
CA CYS A 26 9.62 -3.70 0.75
C CYS A 26 10.15 -4.51 1.95
N ALA A 27 9.95 -5.83 1.93
CA ALA A 27 10.39 -6.70 3.02
C ALA A 27 11.88 -7.10 2.93
N THR A 28 12.51 -6.99 1.76
CA THR A 28 13.83 -7.62 1.51
C THR A 28 14.89 -6.69 0.94
N GLU A 29 14.51 -5.59 0.28
CA GLU A 29 15.49 -4.65 -0.27
C GLU A 29 16.08 -3.74 0.81
N PRO A 30 17.41 -3.56 0.85
CA PRO A 30 18.08 -2.89 1.96
C PRO A 30 18.00 -1.35 1.93
N GLU A 31 17.75 -0.74 0.78
CA GLU A 31 17.95 0.70 0.55
C GLU A 31 16.67 1.40 0.08
N LEU A 32 15.53 1.08 0.71
CA LEU A 32 14.27 1.77 0.45
C LEU A 32 14.05 2.92 1.42
N ASP A 33 13.40 3.98 0.93
CA ASP A 33 12.99 5.11 1.76
C ASP A 33 11.99 4.62 2.81
N LEU A 34 12.31 4.85 4.08
CA LEU A 34 11.34 4.68 5.16
C LEU A 34 10.20 5.68 4.96
N ARG A 35 8.97 5.28 5.32
CA ARG A 35 7.78 6.14 5.18
C ARG A 35 7.56 6.55 3.72
N ALA A 36 7.56 5.57 2.83
CA ALA A 36 7.17 5.73 1.43
C ALA A 36 6.14 4.68 1.04
N LEU A 37 5.34 4.97 0.01
CA LEU A 37 4.45 4.02 -0.63
C LEU A 37 5.15 3.47 -1.87
N TYR A 38 5.36 2.15 -1.91
CA TYR A 38 5.93 1.47 -3.07
C TYR A 38 4.88 0.59 -3.74
N GLY A 39 4.82 0.65 -5.07
CA GLY A 39 3.82 -0.04 -5.86
C GLY A 39 3.99 0.22 -7.35
N PRO A 40 3.02 -0.18 -8.17
CA PRO A 40 3.03 0.13 -9.60
C PRO A 40 2.99 1.64 -9.84
N THR A 41 3.77 2.16 -10.78
CA THR A 41 3.85 3.62 -11.04
C THR A 41 3.25 4.03 -12.39
N GLY A 42 2.48 3.14 -13.04
CA GLY A 42 1.78 3.43 -14.28
C GLY A 42 0.42 4.07 -14.03
N TRP A 43 -0.53 3.81 -14.94
CA TRP A 43 -1.83 4.47 -14.93
C TRP A 43 -2.56 4.32 -13.57
N ASN A 44 -2.88 5.45 -12.93
CA ASN A 44 -3.47 5.54 -11.59
C ASN A 44 -2.76 4.67 -10.52
N GLU A 45 -1.48 4.34 -10.71
CA GLU A 45 -0.72 3.45 -9.84
C GLU A 45 -1.29 2.00 -9.77
N TRP A 46 -2.11 1.61 -10.76
CA TRP A 46 -2.71 0.27 -10.81
C TRP A 46 -1.80 -0.77 -11.46
N VAL A 47 -1.07 -0.34 -12.50
CA VAL A 47 -0.28 -1.20 -13.38
C VAL A 47 1.08 -0.59 -13.69
N GLY A 48 2.02 -1.35 -14.26
CA GLY A 48 3.32 -0.85 -14.69
C GLY A 48 4.48 -1.31 -13.79
N PRO A 49 5.69 -0.73 -13.98
CA PRO A 49 6.86 -1.07 -13.16
C PRO A 49 6.64 -0.68 -11.70
N VAL A 50 7.32 -1.37 -10.80
CA VAL A 50 7.28 -1.06 -9.37
C VAL A 50 8.30 0.03 -9.04
N GLY A 51 7.88 1.00 -8.25
CA GLY A 51 8.69 2.12 -7.80
C GLY A 51 8.01 2.88 -6.67
N LYS A 52 8.58 4.04 -6.31
CA LYS A 52 8.00 4.94 -5.31
C LYS A 52 6.76 5.62 -5.89
N GLY A 53 5.60 5.32 -5.33
CA GLY A 53 4.33 5.94 -5.67
C GLY A 53 4.09 7.25 -4.94
N THR A 54 2.87 7.75 -5.09
CA THR A 54 2.40 9.01 -4.53
C THR A 54 1.84 8.75 -3.14
N LEU A 55 2.46 9.37 -2.13
CA LEU A 55 1.93 9.34 -0.78
C LEU A 55 1.40 10.72 -0.42
N GLU A 56 0.08 10.82 -0.36
CA GLU A 56 -0.62 12.08 -0.16
C GLU A 56 -0.30 12.70 1.21
N PRO A 57 -0.24 14.04 1.33
CA PRO A 57 0.18 14.71 2.57
C PRO A 57 -0.67 14.34 3.79
N PHE A 58 -1.98 14.11 3.60
CA PHE A 58 -2.89 13.73 4.67
C PHE A 58 -2.58 12.34 5.26
N ALA A 59 -1.89 11.46 4.51
CA ALA A 59 -1.43 10.18 5.04
C ALA A 59 -0.31 10.34 6.09
N TYR A 60 0.33 11.52 6.13
CA TYR A 60 1.36 11.89 7.10
C TYR A 60 0.92 12.94 8.13
N GLU A 61 -0.37 13.26 8.19
CA GLU A 61 -0.85 14.24 9.15
C GLU A 61 -0.74 13.67 10.58
N LYS A 62 0.27 14.13 11.32
CA LYS A 62 0.63 13.58 12.64
C LYS A 62 -0.53 13.58 13.64
N PRO A 63 -1.33 14.66 13.80
CA PRO A 63 -2.51 14.63 14.66
C PRO A 63 -3.55 13.56 14.27
N VAL A 64 -3.73 13.31 12.97
CA VAL A 64 -4.66 12.27 12.48
C VAL A 64 -4.12 10.88 12.77
N MET A 65 -2.81 10.65 12.54
CA MET A 65 -2.16 9.38 12.83
C MET A 65 -2.23 9.02 14.33
N GLU A 66 -1.97 9.99 15.21
CA GLU A 66 -2.03 9.79 16.66
C GLU A 66 -3.44 9.45 17.13
N ARG A 67 -4.44 10.23 16.68
CA ARG A 67 -5.84 9.96 16.99
C ARG A 67 -6.29 8.59 16.49
N LEU A 68 -5.87 8.20 15.28
CA LEU A 68 -6.20 6.89 14.72
C LEU A 68 -5.56 5.76 15.52
N TRP A 69 -4.32 5.95 15.97
CA TRP A 69 -3.63 4.97 16.83
C TRP A 69 -4.36 4.79 18.15
N GLU A 70 -4.62 5.88 18.89
CA GLU A 70 -5.34 5.87 20.16
C GLU A 70 -6.71 5.21 20.04
N LEU A 71 -7.46 5.54 18.97
CA LEU A 71 -8.75 4.92 18.71
C LEU A 71 -8.59 3.42 18.43
N SER A 72 -7.58 3.02 17.65
CA SER A 72 -7.32 1.61 17.34
C SER A 72 -7.01 0.81 18.61
N GLU A 73 -6.20 1.33 19.52
CA GLU A 73 -5.92 0.68 20.82
C GLU A 73 -7.18 0.55 21.67
N LYS A 74 -8.00 1.61 21.74
CA LYS A 74 -9.27 1.61 22.47
C LYS A 74 -10.26 0.59 21.92
N GLU A 75 -10.45 0.55 20.60
CA GLU A 75 -11.46 -0.31 19.97
C GLU A 75 -11.01 -1.77 19.87
N THR A 76 -9.70 -2.04 19.84
CA THR A 76 -9.16 -3.41 19.89
C THR A 76 -8.90 -3.91 21.31
N GLY A 77 -8.90 -3.02 22.32
CA GLY A 77 -8.54 -3.35 23.70
C GLY A 77 -7.07 -3.77 23.87
N TYR A 78 -6.21 -3.45 22.90
CA TYR A 78 -4.81 -3.84 22.87
C TYR A 78 -3.92 -2.60 22.86
N THR A 79 -2.89 -2.58 23.70
CA THR A 79 -1.89 -1.51 23.74
C THR A 79 -0.57 -2.04 23.20
N TRP A 80 -0.04 -1.39 22.17
CA TRP A 80 1.24 -1.77 21.60
C TRP A 80 2.39 -1.11 22.38
N LYS A 81 3.34 -1.92 22.85
CA LYS A 81 4.60 -1.45 23.45
C LYS A 81 5.67 -1.31 22.35
N LEU A 82 5.49 -0.32 21.48
CA LEU A 82 6.43 0.01 20.40
C LEU A 82 7.65 0.78 20.91
#